data_AF-V4XNE0-F1
#
_entry.id   AF-V4XNE0-F1
#
_cell.length_a   1.000
_cell.length_b   1.000
_cell.length_c   1.000
_cell.angle_alpha   90.00
_cell.angle_beta   90.00
_cell.angle_gamma   90.00
#
_symmetry.space_group_name_H-M   'P 1'
#
loop_
_entity.id
_entity.type
_entity.pdbx_description
1 polymer ?
#
loop_
_entity_poly.entity_id
_entity_poly.type
_entity_poly.pdbx_seq_one_letter_code
_entity_poly.pdbx_strand_id
1 'polypeptide(L)'
;MLDSQWVLLVLLAGFAAHALVLYAAHRRIQAAADTTDADTPDSVTVADGTVECPDCGTPNNADYRYCGGCAQQLPHTGPLDQQDGGLRRSLFG
;
A
#
# COMPACT_ATOMS: atom_id res chain seq x y z
N MET A 1 9.92 -0.63 -38.92
CA MET A 1 10.52 -0.50 -37.58
C MET A 1 9.44 0.11 -36.70
N LEU A 2 8.93 -0.60 -35.69
CA LEU A 2 8.09 0.08 -34.69
C LEU A 2 9.04 1.04 -33.95
N ASP A 3 8.80 2.34 -34.06
CA ASP A 3 9.61 3.33 -33.35
C ASP A 3 9.49 3.10 -31.84
N SER A 4 10.60 3.27 -31.10
CA SER A 4 10.64 3.11 -29.64
C SER A 4 9.52 3.88 -28.92
N GLN A 5 9.12 5.02 -29.51
CA GLN A 5 8.01 5.87 -29.08
C GLN A 5 6.67 5.13 -29.05
N TRP A 6 6.37 4.34 -30.10
CA TRP A 6 5.14 3.56 -30.20
C TRP A 6 5.08 2.45 -29.16
N VAL A 7 6.21 1.77 -28.93
CA VAL A 7 6.31 0.70 -27.92
C VAL A 7 6.05 1.28 -26.52
N LEU A 8 6.66 2.42 -26.20
CA LEU A 8 6.46 3.08 -24.91
C LEU A 8 5.00 3.52 -24.67
N LEU A 9 4.33 4.06 -25.70
CA LEU A 9 2.92 4.44 -25.59
C LEU A 9 2.02 3.22 -25.32
N VAL A 10 2.24 2.10 -26.00
CA VAL A 10 1.47 0.87 -25.78
C VAL A 10 1.70 0.32 -24.37
N LEU A 11 2.95 0.31 -23.90
CA LEU A 11 3.26 -0.12 -22.53
C LEU A 11 2.59 0.78 -21.49
N LEU A 12 2.73 2.10 -21.62
CA LEU A 12 2.13 3.06 -20.69
C LEU A 12 0.61 2.93 -20.67
N ALA A 13 -0.03 2.78 -21.83
CA ALA A 13 -1.47 2.52 -21.93
C ALA A 13 -1.87 1.22 -21.23
N GLY A 14 -1.08 0.16 -21.37
CA GLY A 14 -1.29 -1.11 -20.66
C GLY A 14 -1.21 -0.97 -19.14
N PHE A 15 -0.17 -0.30 -18.62
CA PHE A 15 -0.02 -0.03 -17.19
C PHE A 15 -1.16 0.85 -16.66
N ALA A 16 -1.53 1.90 -17.39
CA ALA A 16 -2.64 2.78 -17.02
C ALA A 16 -3.98 2.04 -16.98
N ALA A 17 -4.24 1.18 -17.98
CA ALA A 17 -5.43 0.33 -18.00
C ALA A 17 -5.44 -0.65 -16.82
N HIS A 18 -4.30 -1.27 -16.52
CA HIS A 18 -4.18 -2.17 -15.37
C HIS A 18 -4.44 -1.43 -14.04
N ALA A 19 -3.83 -0.26 -13.85
CA ALA A 19 -4.04 0.58 -12.68
C ALA A 19 -5.51 1.03 -12.55
N LEU A 20 -6.18 1.37 -13.66
CA LEU A 20 -7.60 1.74 -13.67
C LEU A 20 -8.48 0.56 -13.25
N VAL A 21 -8.19 -0.66 -13.72
CA VAL A 21 -8.91 -1.88 -13.32
C VAL A 21 -8.75 -2.13 -11.82
N LEU A 22 -7.52 -2.04 -11.30
CA LEU A 22 -7.25 -2.19 -9.87
C LEU A 22 -7.96 -1.14 -9.03
N TYR A 23 -7.90 0.13 -9.44
CA TYR A 23 -8.59 1.23 -8.79
C TYR A 23 -10.12 1.03 -8.77
N ALA A 24 -10.71 0.62 -9.90
CA ALA A 24 -12.14 0.35 -9.98
C ALA A 24 -12.56 -0.83 -9.09
N ALA A 25 -11.75 -1.88 -9.00
CA ALA A 25 -11.99 -3.00 -8.09
C ALA A 25 -11.94 -2.53 -6.62
N HIS A 26 -10.93 -1.74 -6.26
CA HIS A 26 -10.76 -1.18 -4.91
C HIS A 26 -11.94 -0.29 -4.51
N ARG A 27 -12.37 0.59 -5.42
CA ARG A 27 -13.52 1.48 -5.18
C ARG A 27 -14.82 0.71 -4.93
N ARG A 28 -15.02 -0.44 -5.61
CA ARG A 28 -16.20 -1.28 -5.37
C ARG A 28 -16.18 -1.91 -3.98
N ILE A 29 -15.00 -2.35 -3.52
CA ILE A 29 -14.84 -2.93 -2.19
C ILE A 29 -15.09 -1.87 -1.11
N GLN A 30 -14.55 -0.66 -1.29
CA GLN A 30 -14.81 0.46 -0.38
C GLN A 30 -16.28 0.86 -0.34
N ALA A 31 -16.96 0.92 -1.49
CA ALA A 31 -18.40 1.24 -1.53
C ALA A 31 -19.27 0.18 -0.83
N ALA A 32 -18.83 -1.08 -0.78
CA ALA A 32 -19.50 -2.11 0.00
C ALA A 32 -19.20 -1.98 1.51
N ALA A 33 -17.97 -1.62 1.88
CA ALA A 33 -17.60 -1.36 3.28
C ALA A 33 -18.32 -0.13 3.87
N ASP A 34 -18.55 0.91 3.06
CA ASP A 34 -19.27 2.13 3.47
C ASP A 34 -20.77 1.89 3.79
N THR A 35 -21.28 0.68 3.56
CA THR A 35 -22.65 0.29 3.98
C THR A 35 -22.72 -0.39 5.34
N THR A 36 -21.59 -0.57 6.02
CA THR A 36 -21.50 -1.11 7.37
C THR A 36 -20.72 -0.13 8.23
N ASP A 37 -21.44 0.79 8.89
CA ASP A 37 -21.27 1.15 10.31
C ASP A 37 -21.76 2.58 10.61
N ALA A 38 -23.05 2.64 10.95
CA ALA A 38 -23.36 3.29 12.21
C ALA A 38 -22.93 2.33 13.33
N ASP A 39 -21.98 2.79 14.14
CA ASP A 39 -21.69 2.37 15.51
C ASP A 39 -20.69 1.21 15.72
N THR A 40 -19.39 1.54 15.81
CA THR A 40 -18.49 1.25 16.96
C THR A 40 -17.02 1.24 16.50
N PRO A 41 -16.13 2.10 17.02
CA PRO A 41 -14.72 2.09 16.67
C PRO A 41 -13.97 1.18 17.65
N ASP A 42 -13.76 -0.11 17.34
CA ASP A 42 -12.87 -0.92 18.19
C ASP A 42 -12.05 -1.98 17.44
N SER A 43 -10.74 -1.74 17.49
CA SER A 43 -9.65 -2.71 17.47
C SER A 43 -9.49 -3.58 16.23
N VAL A 44 -8.45 -3.27 15.44
CA VAL A 44 -7.78 -4.26 14.60
C VAL A 44 -7.27 -5.37 15.55
N THR A 45 -7.96 -6.49 15.58
CA THR A 45 -7.57 -7.63 16.41
C THR A 45 -6.36 -8.30 15.75
N VAL A 46 -5.17 -8.13 16.32
CA VAL A 46 -3.99 -8.91 15.93
C VAL A 46 -4.19 -10.33 16.46
N ALA A 47 -4.79 -11.19 15.64
CA ALA A 47 -4.87 -12.61 15.92
C ALA A 47 -3.60 -13.29 15.38
N ASP A 48 -2.87 -13.99 16.25
CA ASP A 48 -1.72 -14.84 15.87
C ASP A 48 -0.63 -14.19 15.01
N GLY A 49 -0.25 -12.93 15.32
CA GLY A 49 0.83 -12.25 14.62
C GLY A 49 0.53 -11.92 13.15
N THR A 50 -0.75 -11.95 12.78
CA THR A 50 -1.24 -11.54 11.46
C THR A 50 -2.05 -10.26 11.60
N VAL A 51 -1.92 -9.36 10.63
CA VAL A 51 -2.66 -8.11 10.49
C VAL A 51 -3.28 -8.05 9.11
N GLU A 52 -4.58 -7.75 9.06
CA GLU A 52 -5.26 -7.52 7.80
C GLU A 52 -4.97 -6.10 7.30
N CYS A 53 -4.61 -5.97 6.03
CA CYS A 53 -4.45 -4.67 5.42
C CYS A 53 -5.82 -4.00 5.27
N PRO A 54 -6.04 -2.79 5.83
CA PRO A 54 -7.31 -2.09 5.72
C PRO A 54 -7.60 -1.62 4.28
N ASP A 55 -6.57 -1.52 3.44
CA ASP A 55 -6.72 -1.09 2.06
C ASP A 55 -7.19 -2.24 1.16
N CYS A 56 -6.52 -3.39 1.20
CA CYS A 56 -6.79 -4.49 0.27
C CYS A 56 -7.25 -5.81 0.90
N GLY A 57 -7.37 -5.88 2.22
CA GLY A 57 -7.79 -7.09 2.96
C GLY A 57 -6.78 -8.23 2.95
N THR A 58 -5.59 -8.04 2.37
CA THR A 58 -4.56 -9.09 2.37
C THR A 58 -4.12 -9.35 3.82
N PRO A 59 -4.07 -10.61 4.28
CA PRO A 59 -3.47 -10.95 5.56
C PRO A 59 -1.95 -10.83 5.45
N ASN A 60 -1.34 -10.07 6.37
CA ASN A 60 0.09 -9.84 6.43
C ASN A 60 0.62 -10.26 7.79
N ASN A 61 1.89 -10.61 7.86
CA ASN A 61 2.54 -10.76 9.15
C ASN A 61 2.66 -9.37 9.83
N ALA A 62 2.45 -9.29 11.15
CA ALA A 62 2.56 -8.06 11.94
C ALA A 62 3.99 -7.50 12.01
N ASP A 63 5.01 -8.25 11.57
CA ASP A 63 6.38 -7.76 11.41
C ASP A 63 6.57 -6.99 10.08
N TYR A 64 5.63 -7.09 9.14
CA TYR A 64 5.73 -6.40 7.86
C TYR A 64 5.40 -4.92 8.00
N ARG A 65 6.22 -4.07 7.37
CA ARG A 65 5.95 -2.63 7.29
C ARG A 65 4.94 -2.25 6.21
N TYR A 66 4.90 -3.04 5.15
CA TYR A 66 4.05 -2.79 3.99
C TYR A 66 3.23 -4.04 3.70
N CYS A 67 2.03 -3.83 3.16
CA CYS A 67 1.19 -4.91 2.73
C CYS A 67 1.78 -5.64 1.51
N GLY A 68 1.86 -6.97 1.55
CA GLY A 68 2.31 -7.81 0.44
C GLY A 68 1.36 -7.85 -0.77
N GLY A 69 0.12 -7.38 -0.62
CA GLY A 69 -0.88 -7.34 -1.69
C GLY A 69 -0.92 -6.01 -2.45
N CYS A 70 -0.91 -4.88 -1.75
CA CYS A 70 -1.07 -3.55 -2.35
C CYS A 70 0.11 -2.59 -2.12
N ALA A 71 1.14 -3.02 -1.38
CA ALA A 71 2.31 -2.22 -1.01
C ALA A 71 2.06 -1.00 -0.11
N GLN A 72 0.84 -0.81 0.40
CA GLN A 72 0.53 0.28 1.33
C GLN A 72 1.11 0.01 2.73
N GLN A 73 1.50 1.08 3.44
CA GLN A 73 2.07 0.96 4.78
C GLN A 73 1.01 0.46 5.78
N LEU A 74 1.37 -0.55 6.56
CA LEU A 74 0.46 -1.13 7.54
C LEU A 74 0.39 -0.23 8.80
N PRO A 75 -0.82 0.02 9.35
CA PRO A 75 -1.05 1.02 10.38
C PRO A 75 -0.34 0.76 11.71
N HIS A 76 0.07 -0.48 11.98
CA HIS A 76 0.79 -0.85 13.20
C HIS A 76 2.28 -0.45 13.20
N THR A 77 2.84 -0.02 12.07
CA THR A 77 4.30 0.22 11.96
C THR A 77 4.80 1.61 12.32
N GLY A 78 3.90 2.52 12.70
CA GLY A 78 4.23 3.89 13.10
C GLY A 78 4.86 4.74 11.99
N PRO A 79 5.01 6.06 12.19
CA PRO A 79 5.69 6.93 11.23
C PRO A 79 7.15 6.52 11.04
N LEU A 80 7.61 6.47 9.80
CA LEU A 80 9.03 6.34 9.47
C LEU A 80 9.74 7.66 9.77
N ASP A 81 10.02 7.96 11.04
CA ASP A 81 10.83 9.12 11.36
C ASP A 81 12.28 8.84 10.95
N GLN A 82 12.61 9.31 9.75
CA GLN A 82 13.93 9.63 9.18
C GLN A 82 15.14 9.20 10.04
N GLN A 83 15.53 7.91 9.99
CA GLN A 83 16.84 7.46 10.48
C GLN A 83 17.98 7.64 9.46
N ASP A 84 17.82 8.57 8.52
CA ASP A 84 18.90 9.00 7.61
C ASP A 84 19.22 10.48 7.88
N GLY A 85 20.09 10.70 8.87
CA GLY A 85 20.59 12.05 9.22
C GLY A 85 21.60 12.11 10.36
N GLY A 86 21.77 11.03 11.14
CA GLY A 86 22.63 11.02 12.33
C GLY A 86 24.08 10.55 12.14
N LEU A 87 24.45 9.99 10.97
CA LEU A 87 25.79 9.44 10.73
C LEU A 87 26.63 10.28 9.74
N ARG A 88 26.42 11.60 9.71
CA ARG A 88 27.40 12.56 9.22
C ARG A 88 27.96 13.41 10.36
N ARG A 89 28.36 12.75 11.44
CA ARG A 89 29.19 13.40 12.47
C ARG A 89 30.65 13.34 12.01
N SER A 90 31.06 14.40 11.32
CA SER A 90 32.39 15.00 11.41
C SER A 90 33.58 14.03 11.50
N LEU A 91 34.08 13.57 10.35
CA LEU A 91 35.40 12.91 10.20
C LEU A 91 36.47 13.86 9.61
N PHE A 92 36.20 15.16 9.58
CA PHE A 92 37.21 16.18 9.30
C PHE A 92 37.48 16.93 10.61
N GLY A 93 38.38 16.35 11.40
CA GLY A 93 39.14 17.01 12.46
C GLY A 93 40.58 17.12 12.03
#